data_AF-A0A6M2BTF4-F1
#
_entry.id   AF-A0A6M2BTF4-F1
#
_cell.length_a   1.000
_cell.length_b   1.000
_cell.length_c   1.000
_cell.angle_alpha   90.00
_cell.angle_beta   90.00
_cell.angle_gamma   90.00
#
_symmetry.space_group_name_H-M   'P 1'
#
loop_
_entity.id
_entity.type
_entity.pdbx_description
1 polymer ?
#
loop_
_entity_poly.entity_id
_entity_poly.type
_entity_poly.pdbx_seq_one_letter_code
_entity_poly.pdbx_strand_id
1 'polypeptide(L)'
;MGRLSQAIIAAQQNASGVAPNAYVQFLRQAIDDVEAAEAGSPSLTALIDELVAIASAPNFSLHSAAVNEFAQKLGEAHFLALCAAQGIHLERIPETKIKTPDFKWDTDRGPIHFEVKTLSVVDGDRGIDAALESAFESQADLEDHRAAGARVATSTSEIAPYAAKAHKVPRLVSVIDTLLEKTRGNVKRDQFVQPNTFLVINLSLIPPSLTEVQALRPVYWDDSLFPTPVTGDLWMLGFGRQGMLIHDVPEFEGKPCIQGTFGKAGLLMEFDFIRGVLIVVHPWQRAAEVWGLFREKDCSTWMDEPGHPCEYVFKLVGDQWNDDCDSNGFRLNGDR
;
A
#
# COMPACT_ATOMS: atom_id res chain seq x y z
N MET A 1 23.45 -3.60 -10.84
CA MET A 1 22.90 -3.14 -9.55
C MET A 1 22.84 -1.62 -9.62
N GLY A 2 21.64 -1.04 -9.55
CA GLY A 2 21.47 0.39 -9.75
C GLY A 2 21.98 1.22 -8.56
N ARG A 3 21.95 2.54 -8.74
CA ARG A 3 22.48 3.52 -7.79
C ARG A 3 21.67 3.64 -6.50
N LEU A 4 20.36 3.43 -6.55
CA LEU A 4 19.48 3.45 -5.39
C LEU A 4 19.70 2.22 -4.52
N SER A 5 19.77 1.04 -5.13
CA SER A 5 20.14 -0.22 -4.48
C SER A 5 21.49 -0.11 -3.78
N GLN A 6 22.48 0.51 -4.42
CA GLN A 6 23.80 0.73 -3.83
C GLN A 6 23.72 1.65 -2.61
N ALA A 7 22.99 2.77 -2.70
CA ALA A 7 22.80 3.69 -1.57
C ALA A 7 22.12 3.00 -0.37
N ILE A 8 21.08 2.22 -0.62
CA ILE A 8 20.35 1.48 0.42
C ILE A 8 21.22 0.40 1.06
N ILE A 9 21.97 -0.36 0.27
CA ILE A 9 22.88 -1.37 0.81
C ILE A 9 23.96 -0.72 1.68
N ALA A 10 24.54 0.40 1.24
CA ALA A 10 25.51 1.14 2.05
C ALA A 10 24.89 1.64 3.37
N ALA A 11 23.67 2.18 3.32
CA ALA A 11 22.97 2.65 4.52
C ALA A 11 22.61 1.50 5.48
N GLN A 12 22.25 0.33 4.96
CA GLN A 12 22.00 -0.87 5.79
C GLN A 12 23.28 -1.43 6.38
N GLN A 13 24.38 -1.48 5.62
CA GLN A 13 25.68 -1.92 6.13
C GLN A 13 26.16 -1.06 7.29
N ASN A 14 26.00 0.27 7.19
CA ASN A 14 26.35 1.21 8.26
C ASN A 14 25.54 0.99 9.55
N ALA A 15 24.34 0.41 9.48
CA ALA A 15 23.48 0.13 10.63
C ALA A 15 23.47 -1.35 11.06
N SER A 16 24.08 -2.26 10.30
CA SER A 16 23.96 -3.71 10.46
C SER A 16 24.49 -4.25 11.81
N GLY A 17 25.38 -3.52 12.47
CA GLY A 17 25.88 -3.84 13.81
C GLY A 17 25.15 -3.12 14.95
N VAL A 18 24.10 -2.34 14.64
CA VAL A 18 23.38 -1.53 15.63
C VAL A 18 21.91 -1.95 15.67
N ALA A 19 21.16 -1.70 14.60
CA ALA A 19 19.74 -2.03 14.50
C ALA A 19 19.35 -2.17 13.03
N PRO A 20 19.14 -3.41 12.51
CA PRO A 20 18.68 -3.59 11.14
C PRO A 20 17.26 -3.04 10.98
N ASN A 21 17.08 -2.09 10.05
CA ASN A 21 15.76 -1.56 9.76
C ASN A 21 14.99 -2.46 8.78
N ALA A 22 14.03 -3.22 9.31
CA ALA A 22 13.25 -4.16 8.51
C ALA A 22 12.30 -3.49 7.51
N TYR A 23 11.83 -2.25 7.77
CA TYR A 23 10.97 -1.55 6.81
C TYR A 23 11.72 -1.24 5.50
N VAL A 24 13.02 -0.92 5.58
CA VAL A 24 13.85 -0.75 4.38
C VAL A 24 13.97 -2.08 3.60
N GLN A 25 13.95 -3.22 4.29
CA GLN A 25 13.94 -4.53 3.64
C GLN A 25 12.60 -4.83 2.95
N PHE A 26 11.47 -4.46 3.56
CA PHE A 26 10.15 -4.61 2.93
C PHE A 26 10.01 -3.79 1.64
N LEU A 27 10.71 -2.67 1.54
CA LEU A 27 10.74 -1.82 0.36
C LEU A 27 11.64 -2.34 -0.77
N ARG A 28 12.35 -3.47 -0.56
CA ARG A 28 13.37 -3.96 -1.51
C ARG A 28 12.81 -4.22 -2.91
N GLN A 29 11.66 -4.89 -3.01
CA GLN A 29 11.06 -5.20 -4.31
C GLN A 29 10.70 -3.91 -5.07
N ALA A 30 10.10 -2.93 -4.39
CA ALA A 30 9.76 -1.65 -5.00
C ALA A 30 11.00 -0.87 -5.48
N ILE A 31 12.11 -0.94 -4.74
CA ILE A 31 13.40 -0.36 -5.16
C ILE A 31 13.88 -1.03 -6.45
N ASP A 32 13.87 -2.36 -6.50
CA ASP A 32 14.35 -3.13 -7.65
C ASP A 32 13.45 -2.86 -8.89
N ASP A 33 12.13 -2.75 -8.72
CA ASP A 33 11.17 -2.39 -9.78
C ASP A 33 11.43 -0.98 -10.34
N VAL A 34 11.68 -0.01 -9.46
CA VAL A 34 11.97 1.39 -9.84
C VAL A 34 13.28 1.49 -10.62
N GLU A 35 14.33 0.80 -10.18
CA GLU A 35 15.61 0.79 -10.90
C GLU A 35 15.50 0.10 -12.26
N ALA A 36 14.74 -0.98 -12.36
CA ALA A 36 14.52 -1.67 -13.63
C ALA A 36 13.80 -0.77 -14.66
N ALA A 37 12.93 0.13 -14.20
CA ALA A 37 12.16 1.05 -15.06
C ALA A 37 12.89 2.38 -15.38
N GLU A 38 14.06 2.67 -14.77
CA GLU A 38 14.75 3.97 -14.88
C GLU A 38 15.01 4.41 -16.34
N ALA A 39 15.39 3.47 -17.22
CA ALA A 39 15.87 3.74 -18.57
C ALA A 39 14.84 4.42 -19.51
N GLY A 40 13.57 4.54 -19.11
CA GLY A 40 12.48 5.02 -19.95
C GLY A 40 11.76 6.30 -19.52
N SER A 41 12.15 6.95 -18.40
CA SER A 41 11.36 8.08 -17.87
C SER A 41 12.22 9.14 -17.14
N PRO A 42 12.33 10.38 -17.66
CA PRO A 42 12.99 11.48 -16.97
C PRO A 42 12.38 11.79 -15.59
N SER A 43 11.06 11.64 -15.46
CA SER A 43 10.35 11.81 -14.18
C SER A 43 10.82 10.79 -13.15
N LEU A 44 11.05 9.54 -13.59
CA LEU A 44 11.55 8.48 -12.72
C LEU A 44 13.01 8.70 -12.34
N THR A 45 13.85 9.14 -13.28
CA THR A 45 15.24 9.51 -12.98
C THR A 45 15.33 10.58 -11.89
N ALA A 46 14.50 11.63 -11.97
CA ALA A 46 14.45 12.69 -10.97
C ALA A 46 14.02 12.16 -9.59
N LEU A 47 13.01 11.28 -9.54
CA LEU A 47 12.60 10.65 -8.28
C LEU A 47 13.70 9.73 -7.71
N ILE A 48 14.43 9.01 -8.55
CA ILE A 48 15.57 8.20 -8.11
C ILE A 48 16.70 9.10 -7.56
N ASP A 49 16.95 10.27 -8.16
CA ASP A 49 17.91 11.25 -7.62
C ASP A 49 17.51 11.71 -6.20
N GLU A 50 16.24 12.05 -6.00
CA GLU A 50 15.68 12.42 -4.68
C GLU A 50 15.83 11.25 -3.68
N LEU A 51 15.46 10.03 -4.08
CA LEU A 51 15.57 8.83 -3.24
C LEU A 51 17.01 8.50 -2.85
N VAL A 52 17.96 8.62 -3.79
CA VAL A 52 19.39 8.43 -3.52
C VAL A 52 19.88 9.48 -2.54
N ALA A 53 19.45 10.74 -2.68
CA ALA A 53 19.84 11.80 -1.75
C ALA A 53 19.35 11.52 -0.33
N ILE A 54 18.09 11.09 -0.16
CA ILE A 54 17.53 10.70 1.14
C ILE A 54 18.29 9.49 1.72
N ALA A 55 18.48 8.43 0.93
CA ALA A 55 19.15 7.20 1.37
C ALA A 55 20.63 7.39 1.71
N SER A 56 21.27 8.41 1.12
CA SER A 56 22.68 8.75 1.37
C SER A 56 22.87 9.63 2.62
N ALA A 57 21.79 10.08 3.27
CA ALA A 57 21.89 10.85 4.49
C ALA A 57 22.57 10.02 5.61
N PRO A 58 23.43 10.65 6.44
CA PRO A 58 24.05 9.96 7.57
C PRO A 58 22.99 9.30 8.46
N ASN A 59 23.23 8.04 8.82
CA ASN A 59 22.33 7.25 9.67
C ASN A 59 20.90 7.12 9.15
N PHE A 60 20.67 7.25 7.83
CA PHE A 60 19.35 7.12 7.20
C PHE A 60 18.51 5.97 7.78
N SER A 61 19.10 4.76 7.85
CA SER A 61 18.43 3.54 8.31
C SER A 61 18.04 3.57 9.80
N LEU A 62 18.62 4.47 10.59
CA LEU A 62 18.34 4.65 12.02
C LEU A 62 17.43 5.86 12.30
N HIS A 63 16.97 6.56 11.27
CA HIS A 63 16.12 7.74 11.40
C HIS A 63 14.73 7.48 10.80
N SER A 64 13.74 7.25 11.66
CA SER A 64 12.35 6.95 11.28
C SER A 64 11.75 7.96 10.31
N ALA A 65 11.92 9.25 10.56
CA ALA A 65 11.42 10.32 9.69
C ALA A 65 12.01 10.21 8.27
N ALA A 66 13.32 9.95 8.13
CA ALA A 66 13.97 9.80 6.84
C ALA A 66 13.48 8.54 6.10
N VAL A 67 13.30 7.42 6.82
CA VAL A 67 12.75 6.17 6.26
C VAL A 67 11.30 6.35 5.80
N ASN A 68 10.50 7.09 6.57
CA ASN A 68 9.12 7.39 6.22
C ASN A 68 9.03 8.32 5.00
N GLU A 69 9.85 9.36 4.94
CA GLU A 69 9.99 10.25 3.78
C GLU A 69 10.42 9.46 2.53
N PHE A 70 11.43 8.60 2.69
CA PHE A 70 11.90 7.71 1.64
C PHE A 70 10.78 6.80 1.12
N ALA A 71 9.98 6.19 2.01
CA ALA A 71 8.88 5.32 1.62
C ALA A 71 7.76 6.08 0.87
N GLN A 72 7.48 7.33 1.27
CA GLN A 72 6.51 8.18 0.58
C GLN A 72 6.98 8.46 -0.85
N LYS A 73 8.23 8.92 -1.02
CA LYS A 73 8.80 9.17 -2.35
C LYS A 73 8.98 7.92 -3.19
N LEU A 74 9.31 6.79 -2.55
CA LEU A 74 9.42 5.51 -3.24
C LEU A 74 8.05 5.05 -3.73
N GLY A 75 6.97 5.30 -2.99
CA GLY A 75 5.63 4.95 -3.44
C GLY A 75 5.18 5.72 -4.69
N GLU A 76 5.53 7.00 -4.80
CA GLU A 76 5.36 7.80 -6.03
C GLU A 76 6.15 7.18 -7.20
N ALA A 77 7.44 6.91 -6.99
CA ALA A 77 8.32 6.32 -8.01
C ALA A 77 7.88 4.92 -8.43
N HIS A 78 7.43 4.11 -7.47
CA HIS A 78 7.00 2.73 -7.72
C HIS A 78 5.70 2.68 -8.50
N PHE A 79 4.73 3.55 -8.20
CA PHE A 79 3.53 3.67 -9.02
C PHE A 79 3.85 4.05 -10.46
N LEU A 80 4.76 5.00 -10.67
CA LEU A 80 5.26 5.37 -12.00
C LEU A 80 5.91 4.18 -12.73
N ALA A 81 6.73 3.39 -12.03
CA ALA A 81 7.37 2.20 -12.58
C ALA A 81 6.35 1.10 -12.96
N LEU A 82 5.34 0.87 -12.13
CA LEU A 82 4.25 -0.08 -12.41
C LEU A 82 3.45 0.33 -13.64
N CYS A 83 3.19 1.63 -13.82
CA CYS A 83 2.54 2.14 -15.02
C CYS A 83 3.42 1.95 -16.26
N ALA A 84 4.70 2.29 -16.16
CA ALA A 84 5.66 2.12 -17.27
C ALA A 84 5.79 0.66 -17.72
N ALA A 85 5.75 -0.30 -16.78
CA ALA A 85 5.76 -1.73 -17.07
C ALA A 85 4.57 -2.18 -17.93
N GLN A 86 3.45 -1.44 -17.87
CA GLN A 86 2.27 -1.67 -18.71
C GLN A 86 2.23 -0.79 -19.97
N GLY A 87 3.33 -0.11 -20.29
CA GLY A 87 3.40 0.82 -21.43
C GLY A 87 2.64 2.13 -21.20
N ILE A 88 2.32 2.45 -19.95
CA ILE A 88 1.64 3.69 -19.57
C ILE A 88 2.69 4.70 -19.11
N HIS A 89 2.77 5.83 -19.81
CA HIS A 89 3.71 6.89 -19.51
C HIS A 89 2.99 8.03 -18.78
N LEU A 90 3.26 8.16 -17.48
CA LEU A 90 2.77 9.28 -16.68
C LEU A 90 3.78 10.43 -16.65
N GLU A 91 3.27 11.65 -16.59
CA GLU A 91 4.06 12.86 -16.38
C GLU A 91 3.88 13.33 -14.93
N ARG A 92 4.99 13.61 -14.23
CA ARG A 92 4.94 14.23 -12.89
C ARG A 92 4.51 15.69 -13.04
N ILE A 93 3.53 16.10 -12.24
CA ILE A 93 3.09 17.49 -12.18
C ILE A 93 4.06 18.23 -11.22
N PRO A 94 4.70 19.33 -11.66
CA PRO A 94 5.60 20.08 -10.79
C PRO A 94 4.88 20.61 -9.55
N GLU A 95 5.50 20.47 -8.39
CA GLU A 95 4.98 21.02 -7.14
C GLU A 95 4.96 22.55 -7.20
N THR A 96 3.79 23.16 -6.97
CA THR A 96 3.62 24.62 -6.92
C THR A 96 2.92 25.04 -5.63
N LYS A 97 2.70 26.35 -5.45
CA LYS A 97 1.89 26.86 -4.31
C LYS A 97 0.43 26.40 -4.37
N ILE A 98 -0.05 26.00 -5.54
CA ILE A 98 -1.39 25.46 -5.74
C ILE A 98 -1.27 23.95 -5.58
N LYS A 99 -2.12 23.36 -4.72
CA LYS A 99 -2.15 21.90 -4.57
C LYS A 99 -2.66 21.27 -5.86
N THR A 100 -1.92 20.28 -6.35
CA THR A 100 -2.23 19.52 -7.56
C THR A 100 -2.04 18.04 -7.27
N PRO A 101 -2.66 17.16 -8.07
CA PRO A 101 -2.29 15.76 -8.15
C PRO A 101 -0.79 15.60 -8.44
N ASP A 102 -0.23 14.44 -8.11
CA ASP A 102 1.19 14.14 -8.32
C ASP A 102 1.52 13.83 -9.78
N PHE A 103 0.61 13.15 -10.49
CA PHE A 103 0.82 12.70 -11.86
C PHE A 103 -0.37 12.98 -12.78
N LYS A 104 -0.08 13.07 -14.09
CA LYS A 104 -1.08 13.06 -15.16
C LYS A 104 -0.75 12.04 -16.24
N TRP A 105 -1.79 11.53 -16.87
CA TRP A 105 -1.73 10.74 -18.10
C TRP A 105 -2.55 11.43 -19.17
N ASP A 106 -1.89 11.96 -20.19
CA ASP A 106 -2.55 12.51 -21.37
C ASP A 106 -2.93 11.38 -22.32
N THR A 107 -4.25 11.09 -22.41
CA THR A 107 -4.81 10.14 -23.37
C THR A 107 -5.36 10.89 -24.59
N ASP A 108 -5.68 10.18 -25.67
CA ASP A 108 -6.40 10.75 -26.82
C ASP A 108 -7.82 11.25 -26.47
N ARG A 109 -8.35 10.84 -25.30
CA ARG A 109 -9.68 11.19 -24.80
C ARG A 109 -9.68 12.24 -23.69
N GLY A 110 -8.50 12.73 -23.32
CA GLY A 110 -8.32 13.75 -22.30
C GLY A 110 -7.45 13.27 -21.13
N PRO A 111 -7.15 14.19 -20.19
CA PRO A 111 -6.23 13.90 -19.10
C PRO A 111 -6.90 13.08 -17.99
N ILE A 112 -6.10 12.19 -17.41
CA ILE A 112 -6.40 11.46 -16.17
C ILE A 112 -5.34 11.88 -15.15
N HIS A 113 -5.72 12.06 -13.90
CA HIS A 113 -4.82 12.52 -12.85
C HIS A 113 -4.72 11.49 -11.72
N PHE A 114 -3.58 11.46 -11.04
CA PHE A 114 -3.32 10.52 -9.95
C PHE A 114 -2.69 11.26 -8.77
N GLU A 115 -3.28 11.08 -7.60
CA GLU A 115 -2.73 11.52 -6.31
C GLU A 115 -2.26 10.28 -5.55
N VAL A 116 -0.96 10.17 -5.26
CA VAL A 116 -0.35 8.98 -4.66
C VAL A 116 -0.11 9.20 -3.17
N LYS A 117 -0.61 8.27 -2.36
CA LYS A 117 -0.42 8.24 -0.91
C LYS A 117 0.14 6.91 -0.47
N THR A 118 1.38 6.91 0.01
CA THR A 118 1.95 5.76 0.73
C THR A 118 1.49 5.79 2.17
N LEU A 119 0.78 4.76 2.61
CA LEU A 119 0.36 4.67 3.99
C LEU A 119 1.53 4.16 4.85
N SER A 120 1.98 4.99 5.78
CA SER A 120 2.96 4.59 6.79
C SER A 120 2.32 3.65 7.83
N VAL A 121 3.16 2.97 8.61
CA VAL A 121 2.75 2.13 9.76
C VAL A 121 1.91 2.89 10.78
N VAL A 122 1.20 2.16 11.64
CA VAL A 122 0.51 2.77 12.80
C VAL A 122 1.49 3.59 13.63
N ASP A 123 1.04 4.77 14.05
CA ASP A 123 1.85 5.79 14.74
C ASP A 123 3.02 6.41 13.93
N GLY A 124 3.13 6.06 12.63
CA GLY A 124 4.06 6.69 11.69
C GLY A 124 5.51 6.51 12.12
N ASP A 125 6.26 7.63 12.18
CA ASP A 125 7.66 7.64 12.58
C ASP A 125 7.89 6.93 13.92
N ARG A 126 6.99 7.10 14.90
CA ARG A 126 7.08 6.43 16.20
C ARG A 126 6.97 4.91 16.11
N GLY A 127 6.16 4.41 15.18
CA GLY A 127 6.05 2.97 14.93
C GLY A 127 7.33 2.41 14.30
N ILE A 128 8.01 3.20 13.47
CA ILE A 128 9.32 2.86 12.92
C ILE A 128 10.39 2.90 14.02
N ASP A 129 10.39 3.93 14.87
CA ASP A 129 11.31 4.03 16.02
C ASP A 129 11.15 2.84 16.97
N ALA A 130 9.91 2.42 17.28
CA ALA A 130 9.65 1.27 18.14
C ALA A 130 10.20 -0.04 17.54
N ALA A 131 10.09 -0.22 16.23
CA ALA A 131 10.68 -1.38 15.56
C ALA A 131 12.22 -1.33 15.55
N LEU A 132 12.81 -0.13 15.41
CA LEU A 132 14.25 0.08 15.50
C LEU A 132 14.78 -0.20 16.92
N GLU A 133 14.04 0.23 17.95
CA GLU A 133 14.36 -0.05 19.35
C GLU A 133 14.33 -1.56 19.63
N SER A 134 13.27 -2.26 19.18
CA SER A 134 13.20 -3.73 19.28
C SER A 134 14.35 -4.42 18.54
N ALA A 135 14.75 -3.92 17.36
CA ALA A 135 15.87 -4.47 16.61
C ALA A 135 17.23 -4.21 17.30
N PHE A 136 17.38 -3.06 17.97
CA PHE A 136 18.57 -2.73 18.76
C PHE A 136 18.70 -3.63 19.99
N GLU A 137 17.61 -3.80 20.75
CA GLU A 137 17.57 -4.70 21.91
C GLU A 137 17.90 -6.14 21.50
N SER A 138 17.33 -6.61 20.39
CA SER A 138 17.62 -7.94 19.85
C SER A 138 19.11 -8.11 19.48
N GLN A 139 19.74 -7.07 18.94
CA GLN A 139 21.16 -7.07 18.61
C GLN A 139 22.04 -7.09 19.88
N ALA A 140 21.68 -6.31 20.90
CA ALA A 140 22.36 -6.33 22.20
C ALA A 140 22.30 -7.73 22.85
N ASP A 141 21.13 -8.36 22.84
CA ASP A 141 20.96 -9.73 23.35
C ASP A 141 21.85 -10.74 22.61
N LEU A 142 21.96 -10.62 21.29
CA LEU A 142 22.84 -11.47 20.48
C LEU A 142 24.32 -11.26 20.84
N GLU A 143 24.73 -10.03 21.11
CA GLU A 143 26.10 -9.72 21.54
C GLU A 143 26.40 -10.27 22.93
N ASP A 144 25.46 -10.17 23.87
CA ASP A 144 25.59 -10.75 25.21
C ASP A 144 25.70 -12.27 25.17
N HIS A 145 24.89 -12.95 24.36
CA HIS A 145 25.00 -14.40 24.15
C HIS A 145 26.36 -14.80 23.58
N ARG A 146 26.88 -14.03 22.61
CA ARG A 146 28.22 -14.26 22.02
C ARG A 146 29.32 -14.04 23.05
N ALA A 147 29.24 -12.98 23.83
CA ALA A 147 30.21 -12.66 24.88
C ALA A 147 30.22 -13.73 25.99
N ALA A 148 29.05 -14.31 26.32
CA ALA A 148 28.91 -15.42 27.25
C ALA A 148 29.43 -16.77 26.70
N GLY A 149 29.89 -16.83 25.44
CA GLY A 149 30.42 -18.04 24.81
C GLY A 149 29.34 -19.04 24.38
N ALA A 150 28.10 -18.57 24.16
CA ALA A 150 27.04 -19.43 23.66
C ALA A 150 27.42 -19.97 22.27
N ARG A 151 27.28 -21.30 22.08
CA ARG A 151 27.56 -21.96 20.79
C ARG A 151 26.52 -21.62 19.72
N VAL A 152 25.31 -21.29 20.15
CA VAL A 152 24.19 -20.83 19.32
C VAL A 152 23.56 -19.66 20.07
N ALA A 153 23.41 -18.53 19.37
CA ALA A 153 22.74 -17.34 19.87
C ALA A 153 21.50 -17.08 19.01
N THR A 154 20.36 -16.88 19.65
CA THR A 154 19.09 -16.58 18.99
C THR A 154 18.46 -15.41 19.70
N SER A 155 17.91 -14.47 18.95
CA SER A 155 17.08 -13.39 19.46
C SER A 155 15.91 -13.19 18.50
N THR A 156 14.90 -12.47 18.97
CA THR A 156 13.69 -12.15 18.22
C THR A 156 13.48 -10.65 18.22
N SER A 157 13.21 -10.09 17.06
CA SER A 157 12.73 -8.72 16.90
C SER A 157 11.33 -8.76 16.31
N GLU A 158 10.46 -7.87 16.77
CA GLU A 158 9.06 -7.79 16.32
C GLU A 158 8.87 -6.61 15.37
N ILE A 159 8.15 -6.85 14.27
CA ILE A 159 7.73 -5.81 13.34
C ILE A 159 6.21 -5.87 13.27
N ALA A 160 5.56 -4.83 13.81
CA ALA A 160 4.11 -4.75 13.87
C ALA A 160 3.60 -3.49 13.14
N PRO A 161 3.36 -3.55 11.80
CA PRO A 161 2.86 -2.41 11.03
C PRO A 161 1.53 -1.83 11.55
N TYR A 162 0.75 -2.66 12.23
CA TYR A 162 -0.52 -2.29 12.88
C TYR A 162 -0.40 -2.05 14.39
N ALA A 163 0.82 -2.05 14.93
CA ALA A 163 1.10 -2.06 16.37
C ALA A 163 0.26 -3.13 17.10
N ALA A 164 -0.04 -2.90 18.38
CA ALA A 164 -0.93 -3.77 19.16
C ALA A 164 -2.38 -3.83 18.65
N LYS A 165 -2.77 -3.04 17.63
CA LYS A 165 -4.16 -3.01 17.14
C LYS A 165 -4.54 -4.28 16.38
N ALA A 166 -3.63 -4.87 15.60
CA ALA A 166 -3.91 -6.12 14.89
C ALA A 166 -4.03 -7.34 15.82
N HIS A 167 -3.50 -7.24 17.05
CA HIS A 167 -3.62 -8.28 18.08
C HIS A 167 -4.90 -8.16 18.91
N LYS A 168 -5.70 -7.10 18.70
CA LYS A 168 -7.02 -6.98 19.31
C LYS A 168 -8.01 -7.79 18.48
N VAL A 169 -8.68 -8.75 19.11
CA VAL A 169 -9.92 -9.32 18.58
C VAL A 169 -10.99 -8.24 18.74
N PRO A 170 -11.55 -7.70 17.64
CA PRO A 170 -11.59 -8.26 16.29
C PRO A 170 -10.51 -7.71 15.31
N ARG A 171 -9.70 -8.61 14.73
CA ARG A 171 -8.50 -8.26 13.91
C ARG A 171 -8.86 -7.56 12.60
N LEU A 172 -9.73 -8.16 11.80
CA LEU A 172 -10.10 -7.62 10.49
C LEU A 172 -10.75 -6.22 10.59
N VAL A 173 -11.60 -6.01 11.59
CA VAL A 173 -12.19 -4.70 11.89
C VAL A 173 -11.10 -3.66 12.13
N SER A 174 -10.10 -4.01 12.94
CA SER A 174 -8.98 -3.12 13.29
C SER A 174 -8.11 -2.76 12.07
N VAL A 175 -7.91 -3.71 11.15
CA VAL A 175 -7.19 -3.47 9.89
C VAL A 175 -7.95 -2.50 9.00
N ILE A 176 -9.22 -2.78 8.70
CA ILE A 176 -10.06 -1.94 7.84
C ILE A 176 -10.15 -0.52 8.42
N ASP A 177 -10.42 -0.39 9.72
CA ASP A 177 -10.51 0.90 10.38
C ASP A 177 -9.19 1.68 10.32
N THR A 178 -8.06 0.99 10.48
CA THR A 178 -6.74 1.63 10.45
C THR A 178 -6.41 2.15 9.05
N LEU A 179 -6.62 1.33 8.03
CA LEU A 179 -6.41 1.72 6.63
C LEU A 179 -7.33 2.89 6.24
N LEU A 180 -8.61 2.84 6.64
CA LEU A 180 -9.57 3.90 6.35
C LEU A 180 -9.18 5.21 7.03
N GLU A 181 -8.87 5.21 8.33
CA GLU A 181 -8.50 6.45 9.04
C GLU A 181 -7.20 7.06 8.52
N LYS A 182 -6.20 6.22 8.24
CA LYS A 182 -4.93 6.70 7.65
C LYS A 182 -5.14 7.29 6.27
N THR A 183 -5.97 6.66 5.45
CA THR A 183 -6.25 7.19 4.11
C THR A 183 -7.04 8.49 4.21
N ARG A 184 -8.14 8.50 4.98
CA ARG A 184 -8.97 9.70 5.23
C ARG A 184 -8.14 10.90 5.69
N GLY A 185 -7.22 10.70 6.64
CA GLY A 185 -6.36 11.77 7.14
C GLY A 185 -5.42 12.38 6.09
N ASN A 186 -5.16 11.65 5.00
CA ASN A 186 -4.30 12.08 3.91
C ASN A 186 -5.07 12.67 2.70
N VAL A 187 -6.39 12.47 2.62
CA VAL A 187 -7.22 13.01 1.54
C VAL A 187 -7.46 14.50 1.76
N LYS A 188 -6.98 15.34 0.84
CA LYS A 188 -7.23 16.79 0.84
C LYS A 188 -7.94 17.17 -0.45
N ARG A 189 -9.16 17.69 -0.35
CA ARG A 189 -10.04 17.99 -1.51
C ARG A 189 -9.37 18.87 -2.57
N ASP A 190 -8.49 19.76 -2.18
CA ASP A 190 -7.79 20.67 -3.10
C ASP A 190 -6.77 19.96 -4.02
N GLN A 191 -6.37 18.73 -3.69
CA GLN A 191 -5.57 17.86 -4.57
C GLN A 191 -6.42 17.16 -5.64
N PHE A 192 -7.75 17.28 -5.58
CA PHE A 192 -8.71 16.60 -6.48
C PHE A 192 -9.57 17.59 -7.26
N VAL A 193 -9.07 18.81 -7.49
CA VAL A 193 -9.80 19.86 -8.23
C VAL A 193 -9.91 19.50 -9.71
N GLN A 194 -8.92 18.80 -10.24
CA GLN A 194 -8.85 18.34 -11.61
C GLN A 194 -9.86 17.21 -11.84
N PRO A 195 -10.57 17.19 -12.97
CA PRO A 195 -11.46 16.09 -13.30
C PRO A 195 -10.66 14.79 -13.49
N ASN A 196 -11.34 13.65 -13.34
CA ASN A 196 -10.75 12.32 -13.51
C ASN A 196 -9.52 12.08 -12.62
N THR A 197 -9.55 12.58 -11.39
CA THR A 197 -8.48 12.35 -10.41
C THR A 197 -8.76 11.09 -9.59
N PHE A 198 -7.83 10.15 -9.65
CA PHE A 198 -7.84 8.90 -8.90
C PHE A 198 -6.92 9.02 -7.69
N LEU A 199 -7.36 8.45 -6.57
CA LEU A 199 -6.50 8.28 -5.40
C LEU A 199 -5.73 6.96 -5.57
N VAL A 200 -4.41 7.01 -5.47
CA VAL A 200 -3.56 5.82 -5.44
C VAL A 200 -3.07 5.61 -4.00
N ILE A 201 -3.32 4.44 -3.44
CA ILE A 201 -2.90 4.06 -2.09
C ILE A 201 -1.80 3.02 -2.21
N ASN A 202 -0.58 3.35 -1.78
CA ASN A 202 0.51 2.38 -1.74
C ASN A 202 0.62 1.76 -0.34
N LEU A 203 0.50 0.43 -0.27
CA LEU A 203 0.48 -0.36 0.96
C LEU A 203 1.83 -1.02 1.29
N SER A 204 2.94 -0.49 0.75
CA SER A 204 4.29 -1.05 0.92
C SER A 204 4.79 -1.14 2.37
N LEU A 205 4.30 -0.27 3.27
CA LEU A 205 4.66 -0.28 4.69
C LEU A 205 3.58 -0.86 5.61
N ILE A 206 2.34 -0.95 5.15
CA ILE A 206 1.21 -1.42 5.94
C ILE A 206 0.33 -2.33 5.07
N PRO A 207 0.60 -3.64 5.04
CA PRO A 207 -0.07 -4.55 4.12
C PRO A 207 -1.55 -4.72 4.49
N PRO A 208 -2.43 -5.05 3.53
CA PRO A 208 -3.79 -5.46 3.85
C PRO A 208 -3.79 -6.77 4.67
N SER A 209 -4.96 -7.15 5.19
CA SER A 209 -5.14 -8.45 5.86
C SER A 209 -4.98 -9.63 4.89
N LEU A 210 -5.36 -9.43 3.62
CA LEU A 210 -5.20 -10.38 2.54
C LEU A 210 -4.54 -9.69 1.32
N THR A 211 -3.49 -10.30 0.77
CA THR A 211 -2.79 -9.83 -0.44
C THR A 211 -3.21 -10.57 -1.72
N GLU A 212 -4.39 -11.18 -1.71
CA GLU A 212 -5.01 -11.80 -2.89
C GLU A 212 -6.22 -10.97 -3.36
N VAL A 213 -6.54 -11.07 -4.66
CA VAL A 213 -7.57 -10.25 -5.32
C VAL A 213 -8.97 -10.39 -4.72
N GLN A 214 -9.22 -11.45 -3.96
CA GLN A 214 -10.47 -11.65 -3.19
C GLN A 214 -10.72 -10.53 -2.16
N ALA A 215 -9.68 -9.83 -1.71
CA ALA A 215 -9.80 -8.65 -0.84
C ALA A 215 -10.64 -7.53 -1.45
N LEU A 216 -10.78 -7.50 -2.79
CA LEU A 216 -11.62 -6.58 -3.54
C LEU A 216 -13.09 -7.01 -3.61
N ARG A 217 -13.51 -8.12 -2.99
CA ARG A 217 -14.90 -8.57 -2.95
C ARG A 217 -15.58 -8.13 -1.65
N PRO A 218 -16.89 -7.84 -1.63
CA PRO A 218 -17.59 -7.53 -0.38
C PRO A 218 -17.51 -8.69 0.61
N VAL A 219 -17.68 -9.91 0.11
CA VAL A 219 -17.50 -11.17 0.83
C VAL A 219 -16.93 -12.21 -0.13
N TYR A 220 -15.97 -13.01 0.33
CA TYR A 220 -15.45 -14.19 -0.36
C TYR A 220 -15.48 -15.40 0.58
N TRP A 221 -15.31 -16.60 0.02
CA TRP A 221 -15.20 -17.82 0.81
C TRP A 221 -13.74 -18.13 1.08
N ASP A 222 -13.38 -18.26 2.35
CA ASP A 222 -12.12 -18.86 2.76
C ASP A 222 -12.32 -20.38 2.83
N ASP A 223 -11.68 -21.10 1.91
CA ASP A 223 -11.80 -22.56 1.77
C ASP A 223 -10.81 -23.33 2.67
N SER A 224 -10.39 -22.74 3.80
CA SER A 224 -9.53 -23.40 4.77
C SER A 224 -10.28 -24.51 5.52
N LEU A 225 -9.76 -24.93 6.68
CA LEU A 225 -10.27 -26.08 7.43
C LEU A 225 -11.79 -26.00 7.71
N PHE A 226 -12.33 -24.79 7.83
CA PHE A 226 -13.76 -24.52 7.95
C PHE A 226 -14.17 -23.46 6.92
N PRO A 227 -14.86 -23.85 5.83
CA PRO A 227 -15.34 -22.90 4.83
C PRO A 227 -16.18 -21.80 5.47
N THR A 228 -15.68 -20.57 5.45
CA THR A 228 -16.34 -19.43 6.11
C THR A 228 -16.38 -18.22 5.21
N PRO A 229 -17.46 -17.41 5.27
CA PRO A 229 -17.49 -16.14 4.59
C PRO A 229 -16.50 -15.19 5.29
N VAL A 230 -15.69 -14.51 4.50
CA VAL A 230 -14.75 -13.48 4.98
C VAL A 230 -15.02 -12.19 4.21
N THR A 231 -15.00 -11.08 4.92
CA THR A 231 -15.18 -9.75 4.34
C THR A 231 -13.89 -9.29 3.66
N GLY A 232 -13.95 -8.84 2.41
CA GLY A 232 -12.81 -8.21 1.75
C GLY A 232 -12.52 -6.84 2.35
N ASP A 233 -11.35 -6.70 2.96
CA ASP A 233 -10.95 -5.49 3.67
C ASP A 233 -10.77 -4.29 2.74
N LEU A 234 -10.21 -4.50 1.54
CA LEU A 234 -10.05 -3.44 0.55
C LEU A 234 -11.39 -3.02 -0.07
N TRP A 235 -12.31 -3.96 -0.32
CA TRP A 235 -13.67 -3.58 -0.75
C TRP A 235 -14.36 -2.73 0.32
N MET A 236 -14.26 -3.12 1.60
CA MET A 236 -14.81 -2.34 2.72
C MET A 236 -14.17 -0.96 2.87
N LEU A 237 -12.86 -0.84 2.59
CA LEU A 237 -12.18 0.46 2.54
C LEU A 237 -12.82 1.41 1.54
N GLY A 238 -13.21 0.92 0.36
CA GLY A 238 -13.87 1.72 -0.68
C GLY A 238 -15.35 1.97 -0.43
N PHE A 239 -16.11 0.91 -0.13
CA PHE A 239 -17.58 0.90 -0.23
C PHE A 239 -18.31 0.57 1.07
N GLY A 240 -17.58 0.35 2.16
CA GLY A 240 -18.16 0.01 3.45
C GLY A 240 -19.20 1.05 3.91
N ARG A 241 -20.25 0.58 4.58
CA ARG A 241 -21.31 1.41 5.14
C ARG A 241 -21.49 1.11 6.61
N GLN A 242 -21.92 2.11 7.37
CA GLN A 242 -22.20 1.97 8.78
C GLN A 242 -23.21 0.83 9.01
N GLY A 243 -22.91 -0.07 9.94
CA GLY A 243 -23.73 -1.20 10.31
C GLY A 243 -23.50 -2.48 9.51
N MET A 244 -22.67 -2.46 8.45
CA MET A 244 -22.31 -3.68 7.72
C MET A 244 -21.59 -4.68 8.63
N LEU A 245 -21.94 -5.96 8.53
CA LEU A 245 -21.28 -7.01 9.30
C LEU A 245 -19.89 -7.30 8.72
N ILE A 246 -18.90 -7.46 9.59
CA ILE A 246 -17.55 -7.90 9.23
C ILE A 246 -17.41 -9.36 9.62
N HIS A 247 -17.19 -10.20 8.61
CA HIS A 247 -16.98 -11.64 8.75
C HIS A 247 -15.49 -11.95 8.66
N ASP A 248 -15.01 -12.83 9.53
CA ASP A 248 -13.61 -13.28 9.56
C ASP A 248 -13.56 -14.78 9.90
N VAL A 249 -12.42 -15.39 9.65
CA VAL A 249 -12.19 -16.80 9.94
C VAL A 249 -12.24 -17.01 11.47
N PRO A 250 -13.08 -17.93 11.98
CA PRO A 250 -13.13 -18.21 13.40
C PRO A 250 -11.83 -18.90 13.85
N GLU A 251 -11.22 -18.40 14.93
CA GLU A 251 -9.98 -18.97 15.48
C GLU A 251 -10.13 -20.43 15.95
N PHE A 252 -11.34 -20.83 16.35
CA PHE A 252 -11.65 -22.17 16.82
C PHE A 252 -13.14 -22.49 16.62
N GLU A 253 -13.46 -23.78 16.58
CA GLU A 253 -14.83 -24.28 16.43
C GLU A 253 -15.78 -23.72 17.50
N GLY A 254 -16.92 -23.20 17.06
CA GLY A 254 -17.93 -22.58 17.94
C GLY A 254 -17.73 -21.09 18.22
N LYS A 255 -16.60 -20.48 17.81
CA LYS A 255 -16.45 -19.01 17.83
C LYS A 255 -17.30 -18.39 16.71
N PRO A 256 -18.02 -17.28 16.95
CA PRO A 256 -18.75 -16.58 15.90
C PRO A 256 -17.82 -16.04 14.80
N CYS A 257 -18.23 -16.17 13.53
CA CYS A 257 -17.50 -15.58 12.39
C CYS A 257 -17.74 -14.07 12.26
N ILE A 258 -18.82 -13.54 12.86
CA ILE A 258 -19.10 -12.10 12.88
C ILE A 258 -18.23 -11.47 13.96
N GLN A 259 -17.23 -10.72 13.52
CA GLN A 259 -16.27 -10.02 14.37
C GLN A 259 -16.81 -8.67 14.88
N GLY A 260 -17.78 -8.09 14.17
CA GLY A 260 -18.41 -6.84 14.57
C GLY A 260 -19.16 -6.18 13.41
N THR A 261 -19.49 -4.90 13.60
CA THR A 261 -20.09 -4.05 12.58
C THR A 261 -19.14 -2.94 12.18
N PHE A 262 -19.11 -2.61 10.89
CA PHE A 262 -18.37 -1.47 10.38
C PHE A 262 -19.01 -0.16 10.83
N GLY A 263 -18.20 0.76 11.37
CA GLY A 263 -18.69 1.98 12.00
C GLY A 263 -18.73 3.22 11.09
N LYS A 264 -18.23 3.13 9.86
CA LYS A 264 -17.89 4.29 9.03
C LYS A 264 -18.37 4.13 7.59
N ALA A 265 -18.25 5.21 6.81
CA ALA A 265 -18.39 5.17 5.37
C ALA A 265 -17.02 4.90 4.72
N GLY A 266 -16.99 4.05 3.71
CA GLY A 266 -15.82 3.84 2.87
C GLY A 266 -15.47 5.09 2.05
N LEU A 267 -14.24 5.13 1.54
CA LEU A 267 -13.67 6.30 0.87
C LEU A 267 -14.52 6.80 -0.30
N LEU A 268 -15.01 5.88 -1.14
CA LEU A 268 -15.82 6.22 -2.31
C LEU A 268 -17.26 6.55 -1.92
N MET A 269 -17.73 6.13 -0.76
CA MET A 269 -19.04 6.54 -0.24
C MET A 269 -19.00 7.96 0.34
N GLU A 270 -17.86 8.37 0.89
CA GLU A 270 -17.70 9.67 1.55
C GLU A 270 -17.17 10.77 0.63
N PHE A 271 -16.19 10.48 -0.21
CA PHE A 271 -15.49 11.48 -1.04
C PHE A 271 -15.92 11.38 -2.50
N ASP A 272 -17.04 12.04 -2.83
CA ASP A 272 -17.61 12.08 -4.19
C ASP A 272 -16.66 12.59 -5.27
N PHE A 273 -15.72 13.47 -4.90
CA PHE A 273 -14.70 14.05 -5.78
C PHE A 273 -13.58 13.08 -6.17
N ILE A 274 -13.42 11.95 -5.46
CA ILE A 274 -12.47 10.89 -5.85
C ILE A 274 -13.12 10.05 -6.93
N ARG A 275 -12.50 9.95 -8.12
CA ARG A 275 -13.07 9.22 -9.27
C ARG A 275 -12.99 7.71 -9.12
N GLY A 276 -11.98 7.23 -8.41
CA GLY A 276 -11.73 5.84 -8.09
C GLY A 276 -10.53 5.72 -7.16
N VAL A 277 -10.39 4.56 -6.53
CA VAL A 277 -9.24 4.24 -5.69
C VAL A 277 -8.43 3.14 -6.38
N LEU A 278 -7.15 3.40 -6.60
CA LEU A 278 -6.18 2.43 -7.04
C LEU A 278 -5.32 2.02 -5.85
N ILE A 279 -5.02 0.74 -5.71
CA ILE A 279 -4.32 0.21 -4.53
C ILE A 279 -3.11 -0.56 -5.02
N VAL A 280 -1.91 -0.12 -4.63
CA VAL A 280 -0.68 -0.86 -4.88
C VAL A 280 -0.49 -1.87 -3.76
N VAL A 281 -0.65 -3.15 -4.10
CA VAL A 281 -0.50 -4.28 -3.19
C VAL A 281 0.80 -5.01 -3.50
N HIS A 282 1.45 -5.54 -2.46
CA HIS A 282 2.73 -6.24 -2.54
C HIS A 282 2.53 -7.68 -2.06
N PRO A 283 2.02 -8.60 -2.90
CA PRO A 283 1.83 -9.98 -2.49
C PRO A 283 3.16 -10.67 -2.22
N TRP A 284 3.14 -11.62 -1.29
CA TRP A 284 4.36 -12.34 -0.91
C TRP A 284 4.92 -13.13 -2.09
N GLN A 285 6.21 -12.96 -2.40
CA GLN A 285 6.93 -13.65 -3.49
C GLN A 285 6.36 -13.43 -4.90
N ARG A 286 5.51 -12.43 -5.11
CA ARG A 286 5.00 -12.01 -6.42
C ARG A 286 5.35 -10.56 -6.68
N ALA A 287 5.26 -10.16 -7.94
CA ALA A 287 5.38 -8.75 -8.32
C ALA A 287 4.26 -7.94 -7.66
N ALA A 288 4.53 -6.66 -7.39
CA ALA A 288 3.49 -5.74 -6.92
C ALA A 288 2.44 -5.53 -8.02
N GLU A 289 1.20 -5.32 -7.58
CA GLU A 289 0.03 -5.22 -8.45
C GLU A 289 -0.76 -3.94 -8.15
N VAL A 290 -1.50 -3.45 -9.15
CA VAL A 290 -2.38 -2.29 -9.00
C VAL A 290 -3.83 -2.75 -9.11
N TRP A 291 -4.57 -2.63 -8.02
CA TRP A 291 -5.96 -3.03 -7.94
C TRP A 291 -6.90 -1.83 -7.96
N GLY A 292 -8.12 -1.99 -8.48
CA GLY A 292 -9.09 -0.90 -8.66
C GLY A 292 -10.37 -1.05 -7.83
N LEU A 293 -10.85 0.07 -7.28
CA LEU A 293 -12.20 0.23 -6.75
C LEU A 293 -12.85 1.43 -7.40
N PHE A 294 -14.02 1.22 -8.01
CA PHE A 294 -14.75 2.24 -8.76
C PHE A 294 -16.23 2.19 -8.42
N ARG A 295 -16.95 3.32 -8.40
CA ARG A 295 -18.40 3.26 -8.18
C ARG A 295 -19.07 2.70 -9.44
N GLU A 296 -20.09 1.86 -9.27
CA GLU A 296 -20.83 1.27 -10.39
C GLU A 296 -21.36 2.37 -11.32
N LYS A 297 -22.01 3.40 -10.77
CA LYS A 297 -22.51 4.54 -11.56
C LYS A 297 -21.45 5.21 -12.43
N ASP A 298 -20.20 5.26 -11.94
CA ASP A 298 -19.09 5.89 -12.62
C ASP A 298 -18.57 4.94 -13.71
N CYS A 299 -18.38 3.65 -13.39
CA CYS A 299 -18.00 2.60 -14.34
C CYS A 299 -18.99 2.48 -15.50
N SER A 300 -20.28 2.39 -15.22
CA SER A 300 -21.34 2.26 -16.23
C SER A 300 -21.29 3.45 -17.18
N THR A 301 -21.08 4.67 -16.67
CA THR A 301 -20.83 5.85 -17.52
C THR A 301 -19.59 5.67 -18.41
N TRP A 302 -18.47 5.19 -17.87
CA TRP A 302 -17.24 5.02 -18.66
C TRP A 302 -17.40 3.95 -19.74
N MET A 303 -18.13 2.87 -19.47
CA MET A 303 -18.33 1.77 -20.40
C MET A 303 -19.42 2.06 -21.44
N ASP A 304 -20.44 2.84 -21.08
CA ASP A 304 -21.58 3.18 -21.95
C ASP A 304 -21.32 4.41 -22.82
N GLU A 305 -20.29 5.22 -22.52
CA GLU A 305 -19.86 6.38 -23.30
C GLU A 305 -18.53 6.09 -24.03
N PRO A 306 -18.55 5.47 -25.23
CA PRO A 306 -17.34 5.11 -25.95
C PRO A 306 -16.34 6.26 -26.08
N GLY A 307 -15.15 6.07 -25.51
CA GLY A 307 -14.08 7.06 -25.51
C GLY A 307 -14.09 7.97 -24.29
N HIS A 308 -14.69 7.55 -23.16
CA HIS A 308 -14.51 8.25 -21.90
C HIS A 308 -13.06 8.03 -21.41
N PRO A 309 -12.30 9.07 -20.99
CA PRO A 309 -10.89 8.94 -20.63
C PRO A 309 -10.65 7.90 -19.53
N CYS A 310 -11.54 7.79 -18.54
CA CYS A 310 -11.40 6.80 -17.46
C CYS A 310 -11.46 5.32 -17.90
N GLU A 311 -11.90 5.00 -19.14
CA GLU A 311 -11.78 3.63 -19.67
C GLU A 311 -10.31 3.15 -19.67
N TYR A 312 -9.36 4.08 -19.86
CA TYR A 312 -7.93 3.77 -19.87
C TYR A 312 -7.42 3.24 -18.52
N VAL A 313 -8.11 3.53 -17.41
CA VAL A 313 -7.72 3.02 -16.10
C VAL A 313 -7.91 1.50 -16.01
N PHE A 314 -8.83 0.91 -16.77
CA PHE A 314 -8.97 -0.54 -16.84
C PHE A 314 -7.76 -1.23 -17.48
N LYS A 315 -6.96 -0.52 -18.29
CA LYS A 315 -5.68 -1.06 -18.76
C LYS A 315 -4.68 -1.23 -17.61
N LEU A 316 -4.68 -0.27 -16.68
CA LEU A 316 -3.77 -0.26 -15.53
C LEU A 316 -4.05 -1.39 -14.54
N VAL A 317 -5.33 -1.67 -14.27
CA VAL A 317 -5.76 -2.67 -13.28
C VAL A 317 -6.10 -4.02 -13.89
N GLY A 318 -6.22 -4.12 -15.22
CA GLY A 318 -6.65 -5.34 -15.91
C GLY A 318 -7.99 -5.85 -15.36
N ASP A 319 -8.01 -7.10 -14.92
CA ASP A 319 -9.18 -7.75 -14.31
C ASP A 319 -9.28 -7.54 -12.79
N GLN A 320 -8.29 -6.87 -12.18
CA GLN A 320 -8.13 -6.75 -10.73
C GLN A 320 -8.87 -5.51 -10.19
N TRP A 321 -10.17 -5.45 -10.42
CA TRP A 321 -10.99 -4.35 -9.95
C TRP A 321 -12.38 -4.79 -9.48
N ASN A 322 -13.06 -3.94 -8.72
CA ASN A 322 -14.47 -4.14 -8.39
C ASN A 322 -15.22 -2.84 -8.16
N ASP A 323 -16.55 -2.95 -7.99
CA ASP A 323 -17.43 -1.84 -7.63
C ASP A 323 -18.33 -2.13 -6.43
N ASP A 324 -19.15 -1.14 -6.04
CA ASP A 324 -20.08 -1.25 -4.91
C ASP A 324 -21.23 -2.24 -5.13
N CYS A 325 -21.38 -2.77 -6.36
CA CYS A 325 -22.35 -3.78 -6.73
C CYS A 325 -21.73 -5.18 -6.93
N ASP A 326 -20.42 -5.36 -6.68
CA ASP A 326 -19.66 -6.60 -6.94
C ASP A 326 -19.74 -7.06 -8.40
N SER A 327 -19.86 -6.12 -9.36
CA SER A 327 -20.13 -6.47 -10.77
C SER A 327 -19.00 -7.26 -11.43
N ASN A 328 -17.75 -7.06 -10.98
CA ASN A 328 -16.57 -7.79 -11.46
C ASN A 328 -16.12 -8.90 -10.50
N GLY A 329 -16.87 -9.16 -9.42
CA GLY A 329 -16.52 -10.16 -8.40
C GLY A 329 -16.29 -11.57 -8.94
N PHE A 330 -16.89 -11.92 -10.08
CA PHE A 330 -16.72 -13.22 -10.72
C PHE A 330 -15.30 -13.45 -11.28
N ARG A 331 -14.54 -12.38 -11.58
CA ARG A 331 -13.13 -12.46 -11.99
C ARG A 331 -12.16 -12.48 -10.81
N LEU A 332 -12.65 -12.17 -9.61
CA LEU A 332 -11.85 -12.01 -8.40
C LEU A 332 -11.83 -13.27 -7.51
N ASN A 333 -12.03 -14.44 -8.11
CA ASN A 333 -11.82 -15.69 -7.41
C ASN A 333 -10.31 -15.98 -7.41
N GLY A 334 -9.73 -16.24 -6.24
CA GLY A 334 -8.32 -16.64 -6.16
C GLY A 334 -8.04 -17.82 -7.09
N ASP A 335 -6.82 -17.88 -7.61
CA ASP A 335 -6.40 -18.99 -8.47
C ASP A 335 -6.69 -20.32 -7.76
N ARG A 336 -7.47 -21.19 -8.42
CA ARG A 336 -7.68 -22.57 -8.01
C ARG A 336 -6.50 -23.44 -8.39
#